data_AF-A0A127V9T6-F1
#
_entry.id   AF-A0A127V9T6-F1
#
_cell.length_a   1.000
_cell.length_b   1.000
_cell.length_c   1.000
_cell.angle_alpha   90.00
_cell.angle_beta   90.00
_cell.angle_gamma   90.00
#
_symmetry.space_group_name_H-M   'P 1'
#
loop_
_entity.id
_entity.type
_entity.pdbx_description
1 polymer ?
#
loop_
_entity_poly.entity_id
_entity_poly.type
_entity_poly.pdbx_seq_one_letter_code
_entity_poly.pdbx_strand_id
1 'polypeptide(L)'
;MKIKKLLFVAVAVVGGTLFSKAANAQAFAEIQLYENNFGDVSHPCGVFGSIAATQPATVNNPYYSIALGGTANLKNFLLHPTASFTSINDRARSGKLSGTAGRSVTVFDSPDGKTNDDYTVIEFKTTVTGYYLDTFEKNYEDSNVKVTYVRKNGLDGKVSAIRIQ
;
A
#
# COMPACT_ATOMS: atom_id res chain seq x y z
N MET A 1 14.23 63.84 23.47
CA MET A 1 13.25 62.76 23.72
C MET A 1 13.04 62.00 22.41
N LYS A 2 13.30 60.69 22.43
CA LYS A 2 13.38 59.79 21.25
C LYS A 2 11.98 59.43 20.74
N ILE A 3 11.74 59.49 19.43
CA ILE A 3 10.78 58.58 18.77
C ILE A 3 11.39 58.13 17.44
N LYS A 4 11.76 56.84 17.38
CA LYS A 4 12.24 56.14 16.18
C LYS A 4 11.05 55.99 15.22
N LYS A 5 11.23 56.36 13.95
CA LYS A 5 10.30 55.98 12.87
C LYS A 5 10.41 54.46 12.68
N LEU A 6 9.43 53.72 13.16
CA LEU A 6 9.30 52.28 12.92
C LEU A 6 8.62 52.11 11.56
N LEU A 7 9.40 51.70 10.56
CA LEU A 7 8.89 51.33 9.25
C LEU A 7 8.19 49.97 9.38
N PHE A 8 6.86 49.95 9.41
CA PHE A 8 6.08 48.72 9.29
C PHE A 8 6.14 48.26 7.84
N VAL A 9 6.95 47.25 7.56
CA VAL A 9 6.84 46.46 6.33
C VAL A 9 5.63 45.55 6.51
N ALA A 10 4.47 46.00 6.05
CA ALA A 10 3.33 45.11 5.85
C ALA A 10 3.67 44.17 4.68
N VAL A 11 4.14 42.96 5.01
CA VAL A 11 4.20 41.88 4.03
C VAL A 11 2.76 41.54 3.67
N ALA A 12 2.34 41.99 2.49
CA ALA A 12 1.10 41.57 1.88
C ALA A 12 1.23 40.06 1.58
N VAL A 13 0.63 39.23 2.44
CA VAL A 13 0.36 37.83 2.11
C VAL A 13 -0.79 37.83 1.11
N VAL A 14 -0.43 37.94 -0.17
CA VAL A 14 -1.35 37.82 -1.29
C VAL A 14 -1.55 36.33 -1.58
N GLY A 15 -2.80 35.89 -1.48
CA GLY A 15 -3.34 34.89 -2.40
C GLY A 15 -3.12 33.42 -2.01
N GLY A 16 -4.08 32.87 -1.28
CA GLY A 16 -4.23 31.43 -1.13
C GLY A 16 -5.60 31.12 -0.54
N THR A 17 -6.58 31.00 -1.43
CA THR A 17 -7.99 30.69 -1.18
C THR A 17 -8.27 29.74 -0.01
N LEU A 18 -9.27 30.14 0.79
CA LEU A 18 -10.22 29.29 1.51
C LEU A 18 -10.20 27.82 1.07
N PHE A 19 -9.85 26.90 1.97
CA PHE A 19 -10.29 25.52 1.88
C PHE A 19 -11.40 25.29 2.92
N SER A 20 -12.60 25.77 2.64
CA SER A 20 -13.79 25.01 2.99
C SER A 20 -14.05 24.05 1.83
N LYS A 21 -13.48 22.85 1.91
CA LYS A 21 -13.83 21.75 1.02
C LYS A 21 -13.97 20.53 1.91
N ALA A 22 -15.12 19.87 1.84
CA ALA A 22 -15.29 18.53 2.38
C ALA A 22 -14.01 17.74 2.05
N ALA A 23 -13.38 17.14 3.06
CA ALA A 23 -12.18 16.37 2.89
C ALA A 23 -12.50 15.20 1.95
N ASN A 24 -12.28 15.39 0.65
CA ASN A 24 -12.14 14.29 -0.27
C ASN A 24 -10.90 13.56 0.24
N ALA A 25 -11.11 12.45 0.95
CA ALA A 25 -10.03 11.55 1.30
C ALA A 25 -9.23 11.29 0.02
N GLN A 26 -7.95 11.63 0.02
CA GLN A 26 -7.08 11.45 -1.13
C GLN A 26 -7.17 10.00 -1.58
N ALA A 27 -7.37 9.75 -2.87
CA ALA A 27 -7.45 8.38 -3.39
C ALA A 27 -6.16 7.62 -3.06
N PHE A 28 -6.28 6.46 -2.44
CA PHE A 28 -5.15 5.63 -2.07
C PHE A 28 -5.48 4.15 -2.08
N ALA A 29 -4.45 3.32 -2.21
CA ALA A 29 -4.51 1.90 -1.94
C ALA A 29 -3.19 1.46 -1.32
N GLU A 30 -3.28 0.52 -0.38
CA GLU A 30 -2.19 0.01 0.42
C GLU A 30 -2.44 -1.46 0.75
N ILE A 31 -1.35 -2.24 0.75
CA ILE A 31 -1.32 -3.60 1.26
C ILE A 31 -0.13 -3.79 2.18
N GLN A 32 -0.39 -4.39 3.34
CA GLN A 32 0.61 -4.94 4.23
C GLN A 32 0.64 -6.46 4.04
N LEU A 33 1.80 -7.00 3.68
CA LEU A 33 1.99 -8.41 3.37
C LEU A 33 2.42 -9.20 4.61
N TYR A 34 1.96 -10.45 4.73
CA TYR A 34 2.32 -11.36 5.81
C TYR A 34 2.73 -12.74 5.28
N GLU A 35 3.71 -13.37 5.95
CA GLU A 35 4.25 -14.69 5.57
C GLU A 35 3.39 -15.88 6.00
N ASN A 36 2.55 -15.67 7.02
CA ASN A 36 1.62 -16.66 7.53
C ASN A 36 0.18 -16.26 7.20
N ASN A 37 -0.75 -17.16 7.46
CA ASN A 37 -2.17 -16.82 7.45
C ASN A 37 -2.45 -15.81 8.57
N PHE A 38 -3.43 -14.93 8.35
CA PHE A 38 -3.81 -13.93 9.33
C PHE A 38 -4.26 -14.60 10.65
N GLY A 39 -3.77 -14.10 11.80
CA GLY A 39 -4.08 -14.63 13.14
C GLY A 39 -2.90 -15.26 13.86
N ASP A 40 -1.85 -15.68 13.13
CA ASP A 40 -0.55 -15.97 13.74
C ASP A 40 0.14 -14.65 14.14
N VAL A 41 1.06 -14.70 15.11
CA VAL A 41 1.86 -13.57 15.63
C VAL A 41 2.89 -13.06 14.59
N SER A 42 2.47 -13.01 13.33
CA SER A 42 3.31 -12.79 12.17
C SER A 42 3.59 -11.31 11.99
N HIS A 43 4.87 -10.99 11.97
CA HIS A 43 5.33 -9.68 11.56
C HIS A 43 5.02 -9.50 10.06
N PRO A 44 4.61 -8.30 9.63
CA PRO A 44 4.50 -8.02 8.21
C PRO A 44 5.88 -8.12 7.55
N CYS A 45 5.93 -8.65 6.33
CA CYS A 45 7.17 -8.65 5.54
C CYS A 45 7.38 -7.33 4.78
N GLY A 46 6.34 -6.53 4.59
CA GLY A 46 6.44 -5.17 4.06
C GLY A 46 5.08 -4.50 3.83
N VAL A 47 5.06 -3.17 3.78
CA VAL A 47 3.89 -2.37 3.42
C VAL A 47 4.13 -1.65 2.10
N PHE A 48 3.16 -1.69 1.21
CA PHE A 48 3.22 -1.08 -0.11
C PHE A 48 1.97 -0.25 -0.35
N GLY A 49 2.12 1.03 -0.69
CA GLY A 49 0.96 1.88 -0.94
C GLY A 49 1.27 3.17 -1.68
N SER A 50 0.21 3.86 -2.08
CA SER A 50 0.28 5.03 -2.98
C SER A 50 0.38 6.39 -2.31
N ILE A 51 0.37 6.42 -0.99
CA ILE A 51 0.57 7.63 -0.19
C ILE A 51 1.76 7.39 0.75
N ALA A 52 2.34 8.44 1.34
CA ALA A 52 3.32 8.21 2.39
C ALA A 52 2.64 7.51 3.58
N ALA A 53 3.33 6.55 4.19
CA ALA A 53 2.85 5.80 5.35
C ALA A 53 2.18 6.72 6.38
N THR A 54 0.93 6.43 6.77
CA THR A 54 0.31 7.12 7.92
C THR A 54 0.93 6.66 9.24
N GLN A 55 1.58 5.49 9.23
CA GLN A 55 2.30 4.90 10.36
C GLN A 55 3.82 5.05 10.17
N PRO A 56 4.62 5.29 11.23
CA PRO A 56 6.06 5.34 11.10
C PRO A 56 6.58 3.97 10.63
N ALA A 57 7.26 3.94 9.49
CA ALA A 57 8.00 2.77 9.06
C ALA A 57 8.98 2.38 10.17
N THR A 58 8.86 1.16 10.68
CA THR A 58 9.82 0.63 11.65
C THR A 58 10.80 -0.27 10.91
N VAL A 59 11.96 -0.55 11.49
CA VAL A 59 12.87 -1.56 10.93
C VAL A 59 12.17 -2.91 10.72
N ASN A 60 11.18 -3.25 11.54
CA ASN A 60 10.42 -4.50 11.41
C ASN A 60 9.19 -4.39 10.50
N ASN A 61 8.92 -3.21 9.93
CA ASN A 61 7.78 -2.97 9.05
C ASN A 61 8.08 -1.81 8.08
N PRO A 62 8.91 -2.05 7.05
CA PRO A 62 9.27 -1.02 6.10
C PRO A 62 8.07 -0.64 5.22
N TYR A 63 7.97 0.66 4.93
CA TYR A 63 6.99 1.18 3.98
C TYR A 63 7.64 1.51 2.64
N TYR A 64 7.03 1.05 1.56
CA TYR A 64 7.48 1.28 0.20
C TYR A 64 6.39 2.01 -0.59
N SER A 65 6.68 3.24 -1.01
CA SER A 65 5.75 4.00 -1.84
C SER A 65 5.75 3.48 -3.27
N ILE A 66 4.56 3.19 -3.80
CA ILE A 66 4.33 2.84 -5.20
C ILE A 66 3.33 3.84 -5.76
N ALA A 67 3.69 4.57 -6.81
CA ALA A 67 2.74 5.48 -7.47
C ALA A 67 1.44 4.73 -7.88
N LEU A 68 0.29 5.41 -7.89
CA LEU A 68 -0.92 4.85 -8.51
C LEU A 68 -0.65 4.49 -9.98
N GLY A 69 -1.03 3.28 -10.38
CA GLY A 69 -0.67 2.64 -11.65
C GLY A 69 0.72 1.97 -11.67
N GLY A 70 1.52 2.16 -10.61
CA GLY A 70 2.88 1.63 -10.49
C GLY A 70 2.92 0.15 -10.12
N THR A 71 3.99 -0.53 -10.53
CA THR A 71 4.28 -1.92 -10.19
C THR A 71 5.64 -2.00 -9.48
N ALA A 72 5.72 -2.77 -8.39
CA ALA A 72 6.93 -3.02 -7.64
C ALA A 72 7.32 -4.51 -7.74
N ASN A 73 8.58 -4.77 -8.10
CA ASN A 73 9.18 -6.10 -8.10
C ASN A 73 9.77 -6.38 -6.71
N LEU A 74 9.24 -7.39 -6.01
CA LEU A 74 9.55 -7.69 -4.61
C LEU A 74 10.98 -8.20 -4.39
N LYS A 75 11.71 -8.58 -5.45
CA LYS A 75 13.14 -8.91 -5.39
C LYS A 75 14.01 -7.71 -5.02
N ASN A 76 13.52 -6.49 -5.26
CA ASN A 76 14.24 -5.25 -4.97
C ASN A 76 14.05 -4.76 -3.53
N PHE A 77 13.29 -5.49 -2.70
CA PHE A 77 12.93 -5.07 -1.36
C PHE A 77 13.36 -6.12 -0.34
N LEU A 78 14.07 -5.68 0.68
CA LEU A 78 14.56 -6.52 1.77
C LEU A 78 13.44 -6.77 2.79
N LEU A 79 13.34 -7.98 3.31
CA LEU A 79 12.42 -8.36 4.39
C LEU A 79 12.52 -7.40 5.58
N HIS A 80 13.76 -7.07 5.94
CA HIS A 80 14.08 -6.24 7.07
C HIS A 80 15.29 -5.40 6.65
N PRO A 81 15.36 -4.09 6.97
CA PRO A 81 16.44 -3.22 6.52
C PRO A 81 17.83 -3.66 6.99
N THR A 82 17.91 -4.47 8.04
CA THR A 82 19.16 -5.09 8.54
C THR A 82 19.35 -6.56 8.13
N ALA A 83 18.39 -7.17 7.42
CA ALA A 83 18.54 -8.53 6.91
C ALA A 83 19.39 -8.49 5.64
N SER A 84 20.65 -8.91 5.74
CA SER A 84 21.63 -8.74 4.67
C SER A 84 21.33 -9.51 3.37
N PHE A 85 20.40 -10.48 3.34
CA PHE A 85 20.23 -11.36 2.17
C PHE A 85 18.81 -11.87 1.88
N THR A 86 17.77 -11.41 2.58
CA THR A 86 16.42 -11.98 2.41
C THR A 86 15.49 -10.96 1.78
N SER A 87 15.07 -11.19 0.54
CA SER A 87 14.04 -10.39 -0.13
C SER A 87 12.63 -10.71 0.39
N ILE A 88 11.68 -9.82 0.15
CA ILE A 88 10.23 -10.05 0.39
C ILE A 88 9.63 -11.06 -0.62
N ASN A 89 10.31 -11.26 -1.75
CA ASN A 89 9.93 -12.20 -2.81
C ASN A 89 9.63 -13.61 -2.29
N ASP A 90 8.54 -14.21 -2.77
CA ASP A 90 8.13 -15.59 -2.46
C ASP A 90 7.87 -15.84 -0.96
N ARG A 91 7.28 -14.87 -0.28
CA ARG A 91 6.99 -14.99 1.16
C ARG A 91 5.54 -14.76 1.53
N ALA A 92 4.89 -13.77 0.91
CA ALA A 92 3.56 -13.37 1.30
C ALA A 92 2.51 -14.44 0.99
N ARG A 93 1.65 -14.73 1.96
CA ARG A 93 0.50 -15.64 1.87
C ARG A 93 -0.83 -14.93 2.16
N SER A 94 -0.78 -13.86 2.94
CA SER A 94 -1.96 -13.10 3.35
C SER A 94 -1.66 -11.61 3.37
N GLY A 95 -2.70 -10.79 3.53
CA GLY A 95 -2.56 -9.34 3.49
C GLY A 95 -3.56 -8.58 4.36
N LYS A 96 -3.18 -7.37 4.76
CA LYS A 96 -4.07 -6.37 5.34
C LYS A 96 -4.15 -5.17 4.40
N LEU A 97 -5.37 -4.81 4.04
CA LEU A 97 -5.67 -3.87 2.97
C LEU A 97 -6.31 -2.60 3.51
N SER A 98 -5.87 -1.46 2.99
CA SER A 98 -6.52 -0.18 3.21
C SER A 98 -6.60 0.56 1.88
N GLY A 99 -7.73 1.19 1.58
CA GLY A 99 -7.88 1.88 0.31
C GLY A 99 -9.22 2.54 0.14
N THR A 100 -9.30 3.46 -0.80
CA THR A 100 -10.54 4.12 -1.22
C THR A 100 -11.31 3.28 -2.22
N ALA A 101 -12.64 3.36 -2.19
CA ALA A 101 -13.49 2.71 -3.19
C ALA A 101 -13.05 3.00 -4.64
N GLY A 102 -13.12 1.99 -5.50
CA GLY A 102 -12.74 2.08 -6.91
C GLY A 102 -11.22 2.07 -7.16
N ARG A 103 -10.41 1.71 -6.16
CA ARG A 103 -9.00 1.35 -6.33
C ARG A 103 -8.84 -0.17 -6.34
N SER A 104 -7.65 -0.64 -6.68
CA SER A 104 -7.30 -2.05 -6.55
C SER A 104 -5.83 -2.26 -6.19
N VAL A 105 -5.57 -3.40 -5.59
CA VAL A 105 -4.23 -3.97 -5.42
C VAL A 105 -4.19 -5.27 -6.19
N THR A 106 -3.14 -5.49 -6.97
CA THR A 106 -2.88 -6.79 -7.59
C THR A 106 -1.55 -7.35 -7.09
N VAL A 107 -1.54 -8.61 -6.69
CA VAL A 107 -0.33 -9.37 -6.35
C VAL A 107 -0.07 -10.41 -7.44
N PHE A 108 1.20 -10.66 -7.77
CA PHE A 108 1.60 -11.54 -8.88
C PHE A 108 2.71 -12.50 -8.45
N ASP A 109 2.70 -13.71 -9.01
CA ASP A 109 3.82 -14.67 -8.99
C ASP A 109 4.95 -14.24 -9.93
N SER A 110 4.63 -13.52 -11.01
CA SER A 110 5.65 -12.97 -11.91
C SER A 110 6.27 -11.69 -11.33
N PRO A 111 7.61 -11.58 -11.22
CA PRO A 111 8.29 -10.35 -10.77
C PRO A 111 8.06 -9.13 -11.69
N ASP A 112 7.72 -9.37 -12.96
CA ASP A 112 7.39 -8.33 -13.94
C ASP A 112 5.88 -7.98 -13.99
N GLY A 113 5.05 -8.57 -13.11
CA GLY A 113 3.60 -8.36 -13.09
C GLY A 113 2.85 -8.88 -14.33
N LYS A 114 3.28 -10.04 -14.87
CA LYS A 114 2.64 -10.72 -16.00
C LYS A 114 1.38 -11.45 -15.55
N THR A 115 0.37 -11.49 -16.41
CA THR A 115 -0.93 -12.14 -16.16
C THR A 115 -1.04 -13.54 -16.78
N ASN A 116 0.06 -14.09 -17.30
CA ASN A 116 0.16 -15.48 -17.77
C ASN A 116 0.72 -16.42 -16.69
N ASP A 117 0.74 -15.97 -15.45
CA ASP A 117 1.08 -16.69 -14.22
C ASP A 117 0.01 -16.47 -13.15
N ASP A 118 0.21 -17.00 -11.94
CA ASP A 118 -0.72 -16.75 -10.84
C ASP A 118 -0.76 -15.25 -10.46
N TYR A 119 -1.97 -14.71 -10.30
CA TYR A 119 -2.17 -13.38 -9.76
C TYR A 119 -3.54 -13.23 -9.10
N THR A 120 -3.62 -12.27 -8.18
CA THR A 120 -4.87 -11.96 -7.48
C THR A 120 -5.13 -10.47 -7.50
N VAL A 121 -6.30 -10.09 -8.03
CA VAL A 121 -6.80 -8.72 -8.06
C VAL A 121 -7.77 -8.52 -6.90
N ILE A 122 -7.54 -7.49 -6.12
CA ILE A 122 -8.36 -7.09 -4.97
C ILE A 122 -8.94 -5.72 -5.28
N GLU A 123 -10.22 -5.67 -5.61
CA GLU A 123 -10.95 -4.44 -5.95
C GLU A 123 -11.66 -3.91 -4.70
N PHE A 124 -11.43 -2.65 -4.33
CA PHE A 124 -12.12 -2.00 -3.22
C PHE A 124 -13.50 -1.51 -3.66
N LYS A 125 -14.57 -2.11 -3.12
CA LYS A 125 -15.97 -1.71 -3.38
C LYS A 125 -16.37 -0.52 -2.50
N THR A 126 -15.86 -0.48 -1.28
CA THR A 126 -16.01 0.63 -0.34
C THR A 126 -14.63 1.11 0.12
N THR A 127 -14.59 2.27 0.77
CA THR A 127 -13.36 2.69 1.46
C THR A 127 -13.18 1.84 2.71
N VAL A 128 -12.03 1.20 2.83
CA VAL A 128 -11.71 0.29 3.93
C VAL A 128 -10.40 0.68 4.60
N THR A 129 -10.32 0.42 5.91
CA THR A 129 -9.09 0.56 6.69
C THR A 129 -8.87 -0.74 7.45
N GLY A 130 -7.81 -1.46 7.10
CA GLY A 130 -7.42 -2.69 7.78
C GLY A 130 -8.30 -3.90 7.50
N TYR A 131 -8.79 -4.05 6.27
CA TYR A 131 -9.49 -5.23 5.81
C TYR A 131 -8.51 -6.41 5.70
N TYR A 132 -8.85 -7.58 6.25
CA TYR A 132 -7.97 -8.74 6.26
C TYR A 132 -8.31 -9.72 5.13
N LEU A 133 -7.27 -10.20 4.46
CA LEU A 133 -7.32 -11.20 3.43
C LEU A 133 -6.45 -12.39 3.84
N ASP A 134 -7.07 -13.50 4.20
CA ASP A 134 -6.38 -14.66 4.80
C ASP A 134 -5.50 -15.45 3.81
N THR A 135 -5.82 -15.39 2.51
CA THR A 135 -5.12 -16.10 1.41
C THR A 135 -5.28 -15.30 0.12
N PHE A 136 -4.28 -15.35 -0.77
CA PHE A 136 -4.41 -14.82 -2.12
C PHE A 136 -5.04 -15.82 -3.09
N GLU A 137 -5.24 -17.08 -2.70
CA GLU A 137 -5.67 -18.16 -3.59
C GLU A 137 -7.17 -18.44 -3.59
N LYS A 138 -7.99 -17.47 -3.16
CA LYS A 138 -9.45 -17.65 -3.04
C LYS A 138 -10.22 -16.55 -3.75
N ASN A 139 -11.13 -16.96 -4.62
CA ASN A 139 -12.17 -16.09 -5.17
C ASN A 139 -13.28 -15.88 -4.15
N TYR A 140 -13.60 -14.63 -3.86
CA TYR A 140 -14.79 -14.28 -3.08
C TYR A 140 -15.13 -12.80 -3.25
N GLU A 141 -16.32 -12.43 -2.80
CA GLU A 141 -16.80 -11.07 -2.83
C GLU A 141 -17.67 -10.81 -1.60
N ASP A 142 -17.50 -9.63 -0.99
CA ASP A 142 -18.35 -9.14 0.09
C ASP A 142 -18.77 -7.67 -0.16
N SER A 143 -19.24 -6.98 0.87
CA SER A 143 -19.63 -5.57 0.76
C SER A 143 -18.46 -4.61 0.53
N ASN A 144 -17.25 -5.03 0.91
CA ASN A 144 -16.05 -4.19 1.01
C ASN A 144 -15.10 -4.41 -0.14
N VAL A 145 -14.90 -5.66 -0.57
CA VAL A 145 -13.95 -6.03 -1.61
C VAL A 145 -14.49 -7.10 -2.54
N LYS A 146 -13.90 -7.17 -3.73
CA LYS A 146 -14.00 -8.32 -4.64
C LYS A 146 -12.60 -8.85 -4.89
N VAL A 147 -12.40 -10.14 -4.66
CA VAL A 147 -11.12 -10.83 -4.81
C VAL A 147 -11.22 -11.81 -5.96
N THR A 148 -10.37 -11.62 -6.96
CA THR A 148 -10.30 -12.47 -8.16
C THR A 148 -8.89 -13.06 -8.27
N TYR A 149 -8.77 -14.35 -7.97
CA TYR A 149 -7.59 -15.18 -8.13
C TYR A 149 -7.62 -15.93 -9.46
N VAL A 150 -6.55 -15.77 -10.24
CA VAL A 150 -6.29 -16.53 -11.46
C VAL A 150 -5.15 -17.50 -11.18
N ARG A 151 -5.47 -18.80 -11.26
CA ARG A 151 -4.57 -19.89 -10.89
C ARG A 151 -3.84 -20.48 -12.10
N LYS A 152 -2.57 -20.82 -11.89
CA LYS A 152 -1.76 -21.70 -12.72
C LYS A 152 -1.04 -22.76 -11.88
N ASN A 153 -0.27 -22.39 -10.85
CA ASN A 153 0.41 -23.34 -9.96
C ASN A 153 0.48 -22.91 -8.47
N GLY A 154 -0.19 -21.83 -8.07
CA GLY A 154 -0.22 -21.34 -6.69
C GLY A 154 0.50 -19.99 -6.52
N LEU A 155 0.00 -19.19 -5.59
CA LEU A 155 0.40 -17.82 -5.31
C LEU A 155 0.84 -17.60 -3.86
N ASP A 156 0.28 -18.35 -2.90
CA ASP A 156 0.59 -18.17 -1.48
C ASP A 156 2.03 -18.61 -1.19
N GLY A 157 2.88 -17.66 -0.81
CA GLY A 157 4.32 -17.86 -0.63
C GLY A 157 5.10 -17.79 -1.96
N LYS A 158 4.50 -17.24 -3.02
CA LYS A 158 5.12 -17.05 -4.34
C LYS A 158 4.95 -15.62 -4.87
N VAL A 159 4.42 -14.70 -4.06
CA VAL A 159 4.22 -13.31 -4.46
C VAL A 159 5.57 -12.64 -4.74
N SER A 160 5.74 -12.19 -5.98
CA SER A 160 6.96 -11.57 -6.50
C SER A 160 6.75 -10.14 -7.03
N ALA A 161 5.51 -9.70 -7.24
CA ALA A 161 5.23 -8.30 -7.58
C ALA A 161 3.89 -7.79 -7.02
N ILE A 162 3.80 -6.47 -6.90
CA ILE A 162 2.58 -5.75 -6.48
C ILE A 162 2.31 -4.61 -7.46
N ARG A 163 1.05 -4.42 -7.83
CA ARG A 163 0.57 -3.25 -8.57
C ARG A 163 -0.52 -2.54 -7.78
N ILE A 164 -0.42 -1.22 -7.68
CA ILE A 164 -1.43 -0.36 -7.03
C ILE A 164 -2.14 0.44 -8.11
N GLN A 165 -3.47 0.46 -8.16
CA GLN A 165 -4.25 1.13 -9.22
C GLN A 165 -5.41 1.94 -8.65
#